data_AF-A0A2W5MVW4-F1
#
_entry.id   AF-A0A2W5MVW4-F1
#
_cell.length_a   1.000
_cell.length_b   1.000
_cell.length_c   1.000
_cell.angle_alpha   90.00
_cell.angle_beta   90.00
_cell.angle_gamma   90.00
#
_symmetry.space_group_name_H-M   'P 1'
#
loop_
_entity.id
_entity.type
_entity.pdbx_description
1 polymer ?
#
loop_
_entity_poly.entity_id
_entity_poly.type
_entity_poly.pdbx_seq_one_letter_code
_entity_poly.pdbx_strand_id
1 'polypeptide(L)'
;GQRTGYVGDRRRIWVVDNEEADRGLLVRILEPLGFEVTPFASGVDCLAGLRVCPPAQQPHAVFMDLAMPGLDGWASLHAIRSEGLSEAPAAIVSANAFDKALENDVGIAPEDFIVKPVRVAELLDWLGRRLSLQWIETERASTAEAALPSSPSGQGGDDAPKALPSIDVLRTLEDQVHAGYIRGVHKVLDQIAAAEPQCEPFVQRLRAMAKQFQLDAMAEVLREALARREGEPAAGVPPVQAQSGS
;
A
#
# COMPACT_ATOMS: atom_id res chain seq x y z
N GLY A 1 -4.03 -18.23 -5.28
CA GLY A 1 -5.06 -18.21 -4.22
C GLY A 1 -4.73 -17.15 -3.18
N GLN A 2 -5.54 -17.03 -2.13
CA GLN A 2 -5.17 -16.19 -0.98
C GLN A 2 -4.21 -16.99 -0.10
N ARG A 3 -3.02 -16.44 0.17
CA ARG A 3 -2.04 -17.04 1.09
C ARG A 3 -2.59 -16.98 2.51
N THR A 4 -2.62 -18.12 3.19
CA THR A 4 -3.11 -18.24 4.58
C THR A 4 -2.01 -18.72 5.54
N GLY A 5 -0.88 -19.20 5.01
CA GLY A 5 0.30 -19.60 5.76
C GLY A 5 1.36 -20.21 4.86
N TYR A 6 2.34 -20.90 5.44
CA TYR A 6 3.36 -21.64 4.70
C TYR A 6 3.74 -22.94 5.45
N VAL A 7 4.33 -23.89 4.73
CA VAL A 7 4.76 -25.18 5.27
C VAL A 7 6.12 -25.06 5.94
N GLY A 8 6.30 -25.74 7.07
CA GLY A 8 7.58 -25.90 7.77
C GLY A 8 7.67 -25.10 9.06
N ASP A 9 8.91 -24.91 9.53
CA ASP A 9 9.18 -24.23 10.81
C ASP A 9 8.89 -22.73 10.75
N ARG A 10 8.52 -22.18 11.91
CA ARG A 10 8.24 -20.76 12.07
C ARG A 10 9.47 -19.92 11.69
N ARG A 11 9.29 -19.04 10.71
CA ARG A 11 10.30 -18.08 10.26
C ARG A 11 10.18 -16.77 11.03
N ARG A 12 11.34 -16.30 11.48
CA ARG A 12 11.55 -15.02 12.19
C ARG A 12 11.90 -13.92 11.20
N ILE A 13 11.16 -12.83 11.25
CA ILE A 13 11.31 -11.68 10.37
C ILE A 13 11.55 -10.45 11.23
N TRP A 14 12.65 -9.75 10.99
CA TRP A 14 12.90 -8.48 11.68
C TRP A 14 12.48 -7.33 10.78
N VAL A 15 11.77 -6.36 11.34
CA VAL A 15 11.25 -5.19 10.62
C VAL A 15 11.85 -3.94 11.25
N VAL A 16 12.58 -3.15 10.47
CA VAL A 16 13.28 -1.96 10.93
C VAL A 16 12.73 -0.76 10.17
N ASP A 17 12.02 0.12 10.86
CA ASP A 17 11.41 1.33 10.29
C ASP A 17 11.15 2.32 11.43
N ASN A 18 11.36 3.63 11.24
CA ASN A 18 11.08 4.61 12.29
C ASN A 18 9.57 4.84 12.51
N GLU A 19 8.74 4.60 11.51
CA GLU A 19 7.30 4.82 11.56
C GLU A 19 6.58 3.63 12.22
N GLU A 20 5.98 3.85 13.39
CA GLU A 20 5.25 2.80 14.13
C GLU A 20 4.11 2.18 13.32
N ALA A 21 3.42 3.00 12.52
CA ALA A 21 2.32 2.53 11.68
C ALA A 21 2.80 1.54 10.61
N ASP A 22 3.97 1.78 10.02
CA ASP A 22 4.54 0.95 8.95
C ASP A 22 5.01 -0.39 9.55
N ARG A 23 5.69 -0.36 10.72
CA ARG A 23 6.02 -1.58 11.48
C ARG A 23 4.78 -2.38 11.85
N GLY A 24 3.77 -1.71 12.40
CA GLY A 24 2.53 -2.33 12.83
C GLY A 24 1.74 -2.96 11.68
N LEU A 25 1.80 -2.38 10.48
CA LEU A 25 1.23 -2.96 9.27
C LEU A 25 1.89 -4.31 8.94
N LEU A 26 3.23 -4.37 8.92
CA LEU A 26 3.94 -5.62 8.60
C LEU A 26 3.70 -6.72 9.63
N VAL A 27 3.64 -6.37 10.92
CA VAL A 27 3.27 -7.30 11.99
C VAL A 27 1.88 -7.90 11.73
N ARG A 28 0.88 -7.05 11.46
CA ARG A 28 -0.50 -7.49 11.18
C ARG A 28 -0.66 -8.35 9.94
N ILE A 29 0.21 -8.18 8.95
CA ILE A 29 0.20 -8.99 7.72
C ILE A 29 0.88 -10.34 7.96
N LEU A 30 2.04 -10.35 8.62
CA LEU A 30 2.93 -11.50 8.66
C LEU A 30 2.62 -12.46 9.81
N GLU A 31 2.25 -11.98 10.99
CA GLU A 31 1.94 -12.87 12.12
C GLU A 31 0.78 -13.85 11.84
N PRO A 32 -0.34 -13.44 11.20
CA PRO A 32 -1.43 -14.36 10.86
C PRO A 32 -1.03 -15.46 9.87
N LEU A 33 0.00 -15.21 9.04
CA LEU A 33 0.55 -16.20 8.12
C LEU A 33 1.52 -17.17 8.80
N GLY A 34 1.75 -17.00 10.10
CA GLY A 34 2.60 -17.85 10.90
C GLY A 34 4.05 -17.40 10.97
N PHE A 35 4.39 -16.14 10.66
CA PHE A 35 5.74 -15.60 10.91
C PHE A 35 5.87 -15.09 12.35
N GLU A 36 7.06 -15.20 12.94
CA GLU A 36 7.43 -14.47 14.14
C GLU A 36 8.05 -13.13 13.73
N VAL A 37 7.48 -12.01 14.16
CA VAL A 37 7.91 -10.68 13.70
C VAL A 37 8.48 -9.89 14.87
N THR A 38 9.69 -9.35 14.70
CA THR A 38 10.32 -8.48 15.70
C THR A 38 10.50 -7.08 15.10
N PRO A 39 9.73 -6.08 15.57
CA PRO A 39 9.87 -4.70 15.11
C PRO A 39 10.98 -3.95 15.86
N PHE A 40 11.75 -3.13 15.13
CA PHE A 40 12.75 -2.21 15.66
C PHE A 40 12.47 -0.80 15.13
N ALA A 41 12.50 0.19 16.02
CA ALA A 41 12.22 1.59 15.65
C ALA A 41 13.42 2.32 15.03
N SER A 42 14.59 1.69 15.02
CA SER A 42 15.81 2.26 14.45
C SER A 42 16.82 1.18 14.05
N GLY A 43 17.73 1.54 13.14
CA GLY A 43 18.88 0.70 12.80
C GLY A 43 19.79 0.41 14.00
N VAL A 44 19.94 1.37 14.92
CA VAL A 44 20.72 1.21 16.15
C VAL A 44 20.15 0.11 17.05
N ASP A 45 18.84 0.11 17.27
CA ASP A 45 18.16 -0.91 18.08
C ASP A 45 18.25 -2.28 17.41
N CYS A 46 18.13 -2.33 16.08
CA CYS A 46 18.30 -3.56 15.31
C CYS A 46 19.71 -4.15 15.47
N LEU A 47 20.76 -3.34 15.32
CA LEU A 47 22.14 -3.77 15.51
C LEU A 47 22.41 -4.24 16.94
N ALA A 48 21.91 -3.50 17.93
CA ALA A 48 22.00 -3.90 19.34
C ALA A 48 21.32 -5.26 19.56
N GLY A 49 20.14 -5.46 18.97
CA GLY A 49 19.42 -6.73 18.98
C GLY A 49 20.25 -7.86 18.38
N LEU A 50 20.81 -7.68 17.18
CA LEU A 50 21.61 -8.71 16.52
C LEU A 50 22.84 -9.11 17.32
N ARG A 51 23.54 -8.15 17.95
CA ARG A 51 24.76 -8.40 18.73
C ARG A 51 24.52 -9.26 19.98
N VAL A 52 23.34 -9.17 20.58
CA VAL A 52 22.98 -9.94 21.79
C VAL A 52 22.12 -11.16 21.50
N CYS A 53 21.62 -11.29 20.26
CA CYS A 53 20.74 -12.36 19.85
C CYS A 53 21.51 -13.69 19.66
N PRO A 54 21.11 -14.78 20.33
CA PRO A 54 21.68 -16.09 20.09
C PRO A 54 21.48 -16.55 18.63
N PRO A 55 22.39 -17.35 18.05
CA PRO A 55 22.26 -17.83 16.67
C PRO A 55 20.90 -18.49 16.36
N ALA A 56 20.33 -19.23 17.32
CA ALA A 56 19.04 -19.90 17.16
C ALA A 56 17.83 -18.94 17.09
N GLN A 57 18.00 -17.68 17.48
CA GLN A 57 16.96 -16.64 17.48
C GLN A 57 17.19 -15.57 16.43
N GLN A 58 18.29 -15.64 15.66
CA GLN A 58 18.55 -14.69 14.60
C GLN A 58 17.41 -14.66 13.56
N PRO A 59 17.20 -13.50 12.90
CA PRO A 59 16.22 -13.40 11.84
C PRO A 59 16.54 -14.33 10.69
N HIS A 60 15.50 -14.80 10.03
CA HIS A 60 15.62 -15.48 8.74
C HIS A 60 15.55 -14.47 7.59
N ALA A 61 14.89 -13.32 7.78
CA ALA A 61 14.90 -12.21 6.86
C ALA A 61 14.75 -10.87 7.60
N VAL A 62 15.22 -9.80 6.97
CA VAL A 62 15.11 -8.43 7.49
C VAL A 62 14.39 -7.54 6.46
N PHE A 63 13.42 -6.75 6.91
CA PHE A 63 12.91 -5.60 6.17
C PHE A 63 13.53 -4.34 6.76
N MET A 64 14.19 -3.53 5.93
CA MET A 64 14.94 -2.35 6.35
C MET A 64 14.44 -1.11 5.61
N ASP A 65 13.90 -0.13 6.34
CA ASP A 65 13.64 1.20 5.81
C ASP A 65 14.96 1.97 5.59
N LEU A 66 15.06 2.72 4.49
CA LEU A 66 16.23 3.56 4.24
C LEU A 66 16.12 4.94 4.89
N ALA A 67 14.91 5.49 4.99
CA ALA A 67 14.65 6.87 5.36
C ALA A 67 14.49 7.04 6.88
N MET A 68 15.42 6.49 7.65
CA MET A 68 15.43 6.60 9.10
C MET A 68 16.30 7.77 9.60
N PRO A 69 15.87 8.51 10.64
CA PRO A 69 16.71 9.51 11.28
C PRO A 69 17.85 8.86 12.06
N GLY A 70 19.03 9.48 12.03
CA GLY A 70 20.22 8.98 12.71
C GLY A 70 21.00 7.99 11.86
N LEU A 71 21.00 6.71 12.24
CA LEU A 71 21.64 5.66 11.46
C LEU A 71 20.67 5.21 10.35
N ASP A 72 20.97 5.56 9.11
CA ASP A 72 20.15 5.19 7.96
C ASP A 72 20.21 3.67 7.67
N GLY A 73 19.29 3.22 6.81
CA GLY A 73 19.18 1.80 6.47
C GLY A 73 20.42 1.24 5.75
N TRP A 74 21.11 2.05 4.95
CA TRP A 74 22.32 1.63 4.23
C TRP A 74 23.47 1.38 5.20
N ALA A 75 23.75 2.34 6.08
CA ALA A 75 24.76 2.21 7.12
C ALA A 75 24.44 1.06 8.08
N SER A 76 23.15 0.83 8.36
CA SER A 76 22.70 -0.32 9.16
C SER A 76 23.02 -1.65 8.47
N LEU A 77 22.68 -1.80 7.18
CA LEU A 77 23.00 -3.01 6.41
C LEU A 77 24.51 -3.22 6.27
N HIS A 78 25.27 -2.15 6.08
CA HIS A 78 26.72 -2.21 6.01
C HIS A 78 27.32 -2.72 7.33
N ALA A 79 26.86 -2.21 8.47
CA ALA A 79 27.27 -2.70 9.78
C ALA A 79 26.89 -4.18 9.98
N ILE A 80 25.68 -4.60 9.59
CA ILE A 80 25.25 -6.02 9.68
C ILE A 80 26.22 -6.95 8.94
N ARG A 81 26.63 -6.59 7.71
CA ARG A 81 27.51 -7.42 6.89
C ARG A 81 28.97 -7.35 7.33
N SER A 82 29.50 -6.16 7.56
CA SER A 82 30.91 -5.96 7.93
C SER A 82 31.26 -6.55 9.30
N GLU A 83 30.33 -6.51 10.26
CA GLU A 83 30.51 -7.11 11.58
C GLU A 83 30.11 -8.61 11.62
N GLY A 84 29.57 -9.17 10.51
CA GLY A 84 29.12 -10.56 10.46
C GLY A 84 27.97 -10.88 11.42
N LEU A 85 27.10 -9.90 11.68
CA LEU A 85 26.03 -10.03 12.68
C LEU A 85 24.89 -10.93 12.21
N SER A 86 24.64 -10.99 10.90
CA SER A 86 23.62 -11.84 10.31
C SER A 86 23.89 -12.03 8.82
N GLU A 87 23.65 -13.25 8.34
CA GLU A 87 23.65 -13.61 6.92
C GLU A 87 22.25 -13.61 6.30
N ALA A 88 21.23 -13.20 7.08
CA ALA A 88 19.85 -13.20 6.61
C ALA A 88 19.70 -12.29 5.38
N PRO A 89 18.93 -12.71 4.34
CA PRO A 89 18.55 -11.81 3.25
C PRO A 89 17.80 -10.60 3.80
N ALA A 90 18.11 -9.44 3.25
CA ALA A 90 17.44 -8.19 3.60
C ALA A 90 16.72 -7.62 2.40
N ALA A 91 15.49 -7.16 2.61
CA ALA A 91 14.75 -6.35 1.66
C ALA A 91 14.79 -4.90 2.12
N ILE A 92 15.07 -4.01 1.17
CA ILE A 92 14.94 -2.57 1.38
C ILE A 92 13.48 -2.19 1.17
N VAL A 93 12.92 -1.44 2.12
CA VAL A 93 11.63 -0.79 1.98
C VAL A 93 11.90 0.70 1.79
N SER A 94 11.64 1.25 0.60
CA SER A 94 11.92 2.66 0.30
C SER A 94 10.75 3.37 -0.36
N ALA A 95 10.53 4.64 -0.03
CA ALA A 95 9.60 5.51 -0.74
C ALA A 95 10.10 5.94 -2.12
N ASN A 96 11.39 5.75 -2.43
CA ASN A 96 12.01 6.21 -3.66
C ASN A 96 12.47 5.03 -4.53
N ALA A 97 11.84 4.87 -5.69
CA ALA A 97 12.21 3.82 -6.65
C ALA A 97 13.60 4.04 -7.28
N PHE A 98 14.14 5.26 -7.25
CA PHE A 98 15.51 5.52 -7.75
C PHE A 98 16.57 4.87 -6.87
N ASP A 99 16.27 4.56 -5.60
CA ASP A 99 17.21 3.90 -4.70
C ASP A 99 17.58 2.48 -5.18
N LYS A 100 16.71 1.85 -6.01
CA LYS A 100 16.96 0.53 -6.60
C LYS A 100 18.19 0.47 -7.50
N ALA A 101 18.57 1.62 -8.08
CA ALA A 101 19.67 1.73 -9.02
C ALA A 101 20.98 2.19 -8.35
N LEU A 102 20.98 2.40 -7.03
CA LEU A 102 22.18 2.75 -6.30
C LEU A 102 23.11 1.55 -6.20
N GLU A 103 24.35 1.73 -6.67
CA GLU A 103 25.42 0.79 -6.36
C GLU A 103 25.61 0.72 -4.85
N ASN A 104 25.74 -0.48 -4.31
CA ASN A 104 25.95 -0.73 -2.89
C ASN A 104 26.94 -1.87 -2.68
N ASP A 105 27.66 -1.82 -1.57
CA ASP A 105 28.71 -2.79 -1.19
C ASP A 105 28.17 -3.93 -0.30
N VAL A 106 26.88 -3.90 0.01
CA VAL A 106 26.20 -4.88 0.89
C VAL A 106 25.48 -6.01 0.13
N GLY A 107 25.61 -6.01 -1.20
CA GLY A 107 25.09 -7.08 -2.07
C GLY A 107 23.57 -7.09 -2.22
N ILE A 108 22.91 -5.94 -2.01
CA ILE A 108 21.47 -5.79 -2.21
C ILE A 108 21.19 -5.62 -3.70
N ALA A 109 20.38 -6.50 -4.27
CA ALA A 109 20.01 -6.47 -5.68
C ALA A 109 18.72 -5.65 -5.90
N PRO A 110 18.45 -5.15 -7.11
CA PRO A 110 17.22 -4.40 -7.42
C PRO A 110 15.92 -5.15 -7.05
N GLU A 111 15.94 -6.48 -7.08
CA GLU A 111 14.80 -7.35 -6.73
C GLU A 111 14.53 -7.44 -5.23
N ASP A 112 15.45 -6.93 -4.39
CA ASP A 112 15.31 -6.83 -2.94
C ASP A 112 14.72 -5.51 -2.47
N PHE A 113 14.39 -4.62 -3.41
CA PHE A 113 13.72 -3.38 -3.08
C PHE A 113 12.20 -3.50 -3.24
N ILE A 114 11.50 -3.17 -2.17
CA ILE A 114 10.05 -3.03 -2.12
C ILE A 114 9.74 -1.54 -2.00
N VAL A 115 9.03 -1.00 -3.00
CA VAL A 115 8.71 0.43 -3.03
C VAL A 115 7.48 0.68 -2.15
N LYS A 116 7.52 1.73 -1.32
CA LYS A 116 6.34 2.18 -0.57
C LYS A 116 5.34 2.82 -1.54
N PRO A 117 4.03 2.55 -1.41
CA PRO A 117 3.38 1.76 -0.36
C PRO A 117 3.63 0.25 -0.52
N VAL A 118 3.95 -0.42 0.58
CA VAL A 118 4.27 -1.85 0.58
C VAL A 118 3.07 -2.67 0.10
N ARG A 119 3.22 -3.30 -1.06
CA ARG A 119 2.22 -4.22 -1.60
C ARG A 119 2.40 -5.59 -0.97
N VAL A 120 1.35 -6.08 -0.30
CA VAL A 120 1.37 -7.38 0.40
C VAL A 120 1.83 -8.52 -0.52
N ALA A 121 1.34 -8.55 -1.76
CA ALA A 121 1.72 -9.59 -2.72
C ALA A 121 3.23 -9.57 -3.01
N GLU A 122 3.82 -8.39 -3.29
CA GLU A 122 5.24 -8.22 -3.58
C GLU A 122 6.12 -8.63 -2.38
N LEU A 123 5.73 -8.22 -1.17
CA LEU A 123 6.42 -8.58 0.06
C LEU A 123 6.41 -10.09 0.30
N LEU A 124 5.25 -10.73 0.13
CA LEU A 124 5.11 -12.17 0.30
C LEU A 124 5.83 -12.94 -0.84
N ASP A 125 5.84 -12.42 -2.06
CA ASP A 125 6.60 -13.00 -3.18
C ASP A 125 8.10 -12.96 -2.90
N TRP A 126 8.59 -11.84 -2.34
CA TRP A 126 9.98 -11.71 -1.93
C TRP A 126 10.34 -12.71 -0.83
N LEU A 127 9.54 -12.81 0.24
CA LEU A 127 9.75 -13.81 1.30
C LEU A 127 9.71 -15.24 0.76
N GLY A 128 8.75 -15.54 -0.12
CA GLY A 128 8.61 -16.84 -0.75
C GLY A 128 9.86 -17.26 -1.50
N ARG A 129 10.41 -16.35 -2.31
CA ARG A 129 11.66 -16.59 -3.07
C ARG A 129 12.87 -16.69 -2.15
N ARG A 130 13.07 -15.70 -1.26
CA ARG A 130 14.30 -15.61 -0.44
C ARG A 130 14.39 -16.68 0.64
N LEU A 131 13.26 -17.14 1.18
CA LEU A 131 13.21 -18.19 2.19
C LEU A 131 12.80 -19.56 1.62
N SER A 132 12.62 -19.66 0.30
CA SER A 132 12.15 -20.89 -0.37
C SER A 132 10.88 -21.47 0.26
N LEU A 133 9.90 -20.60 0.55
CA LEU A 133 8.68 -21.01 1.23
C LEU A 133 7.72 -21.72 0.29
N GLN A 134 7.06 -22.74 0.83
CA GLN A 134 5.91 -23.36 0.20
C GLN A 134 4.64 -22.76 0.81
N TRP A 135 3.99 -21.88 0.07
CA TRP A 135 2.77 -21.21 0.52
C TRP A 135 1.59 -22.17 0.60
N ILE A 136 0.81 -22.04 1.67
CA ILE A 136 -0.51 -22.63 1.81
C ILE A 136 -1.49 -21.60 1.24
N GLU A 137 -2.16 -21.97 0.17
CA GLU A 137 -3.15 -21.12 -0.49
C GLU A 137 -4.52 -21.75 -0.35
N THR A 138 -5.51 -20.92 -0.01
CA THR A 138 -6.90 -21.31 -0.24
C THR A 138 -7.30 -20.87 -1.64
N GLU A 139 -7.94 -21.77 -2.39
CA GLU A 139 -8.71 -21.37 -3.56
C GLU A 139 -9.80 -20.42 -3.05
N ARG A 140 -9.73 -19.15 -3.47
CA ARG A 140 -10.96 -18.37 -3.52
C ARG A 140 -11.83 -19.12 -4.50
N ALA A 141 -12.91 -19.74 -4.01
CA ALA A 141 -14.00 -20.12 -4.88
C ALA A 141 -14.31 -18.91 -5.75
N SER A 142 -14.05 -19.05 -7.05
CA SER A 142 -14.54 -18.13 -8.06
C SER A 142 -16.06 -18.24 -8.03
N THR A 143 -16.71 -17.49 -7.14
CA THR A 143 -18.09 -17.04 -7.36
C THR A 143 -18.03 -15.80 -8.24
N ALA A 144 -17.60 -16.02 -9.48
CA ALA A 144 -18.11 -15.29 -10.62
C ALA A 144 -18.77 -16.34 -11.50
N GLU A 145 -20.00 -16.06 -11.94
CA GLU A 145 -20.67 -16.72 -13.07
C GLU A 145 -21.61 -17.90 -12.77
N ALA A 146 -22.71 -17.62 -12.05
CA ALA A 146 -24.05 -18.16 -12.36
C ALA A 146 -25.12 -17.58 -11.41
N ALA A 147 -25.60 -16.38 -11.73
CA ALA A 147 -27.00 -15.97 -11.63
C ALA A 147 -27.08 -14.46 -11.79
N LEU A 148 -27.58 -14.02 -12.94
CA LEU A 148 -28.41 -12.83 -12.99
C LEU A 148 -29.68 -13.14 -12.20
N PRO A 149 -30.01 -12.37 -11.16
CA PRO A 149 -31.39 -12.01 -10.94
C PRO A 149 -31.56 -10.54 -11.33
N SER A 150 -32.45 -10.37 -12.29
CA SER A 150 -33.19 -9.17 -12.65
C SER A 150 -33.31 -8.16 -11.51
N SER A 151 -33.09 -6.89 -11.85
CA SER A 151 -33.32 -5.72 -11.02
C SER A 151 -34.58 -5.85 -10.14
N PRO A 152 -34.51 -5.56 -8.83
CA PRO A 152 -35.65 -5.03 -8.12
C PRO A 152 -35.68 -3.52 -8.38
N SER A 153 -36.60 -3.12 -9.24
CA SER A 153 -37.07 -1.75 -9.31
C SER A 153 -37.73 -1.38 -7.97
N GLY A 154 -37.16 -0.38 -7.29
CA GLY A 154 -37.86 0.49 -6.32
C GLY A 154 -37.89 0.01 -4.87
N GLN A 155 -37.20 0.72 -3.98
CA GLN A 155 -37.79 1.83 -3.22
C GLN A 155 -36.82 2.37 -2.16
N GLY A 156 -36.65 3.70 -2.15
CA GLY A 156 -36.58 4.48 -0.91
C GLY A 156 -35.21 4.68 -0.26
N GLY A 157 -34.46 5.66 -0.76
CA GLY A 157 -33.22 6.16 -0.14
C GLY A 157 -32.53 7.16 -1.05
N ASP A 158 -33.20 8.26 -1.34
CA ASP A 158 -32.69 9.40 -2.09
C ASP A 158 -31.54 10.06 -1.30
N ASP A 159 -30.30 9.64 -1.57
CA ASP A 159 -29.09 10.40 -1.24
C ASP A 159 -27.97 10.08 -2.24
N ALA A 160 -28.29 10.17 -3.54
CA ALA A 160 -27.26 10.24 -4.56
C ALA A 160 -26.51 11.57 -4.37
N PRO A 161 -25.18 11.58 -4.14
CA PRO A 161 -24.44 12.83 -4.00
C PRO A 161 -24.60 13.66 -5.28
N LYS A 162 -25.37 14.76 -5.18
CA LYS A 162 -25.68 15.65 -6.30
C LYS A 162 -24.46 16.39 -6.85
N ALA A 163 -23.35 16.41 -6.12
CA ALA A 163 -22.10 17.04 -6.55
C ALA A 163 -20.93 16.06 -6.46
N LEU A 164 -20.38 15.73 -7.63
CA LEU A 164 -19.14 14.99 -7.75
C LEU A 164 -17.96 15.96 -7.81
N PRO A 165 -16.74 15.58 -7.38
CA PRO A 165 -15.55 16.41 -7.57
C PRO A 165 -15.19 16.59 -9.05
N SER A 166 -14.25 17.49 -9.32
CA SER A 166 -13.64 17.63 -10.66
C SER A 166 -12.93 16.35 -11.14
N ILE A 167 -12.86 16.17 -12.47
CA ILE A 167 -12.29 14.95 -13.09
C ILE A 167 -10.81 14.74 -12.74
N ASP A 168 -10.03 15.82 -12.65
CA ASP A 168 -8.60 15.75 -12.34
C ASP A 168 -8.36 15.24 -10.90
N VAL A 169 -9.21 15.68 -9.97
CA VAL A 169 -9.14 15.26 -8.58
C VAL A 169 -9.64 13.83 -8.40
N LEU A 170 -10.67 13.42 -9.15
CA LEU A 170 -11.14 12.03 -9.19
C LEU A 170 -10.07 11.07 -9.71
N ARG A 171 -9.33 11.44 -10.77
CA ARG A 171 -8.21 10.64 -11.29
C ARG A 171 -7.07 10.56 -10.29
N THR A 172 -6.74 11.67 -9.64
CA THR A 172 -5.73 11.68 -8.56
C THR A 172 -6.14 10.74 -7.43
N LEU A 173 -7.42 10.74 -7.03
CA LEU A 173 -7.95 9.86 -5.99
C LEU A 173 -7.95 8.38 -6.42
N GLU A 174 -8.33 8.10 -7.67
CA GLU A 174 -8.25 6.77 -8.29
C GLU A 174 -6.81 6.24 -8.29
N ASP A 175 -5.83 7.06 -8.64
CA ASP A 175 -4.41 6.70 -8.56
C ASP A 175 -4.00 6.34 -7.12
N GLN A 176 -4.46 7.10 -6.10
CA GLN A 176 -4.17 6.78 -4.70
C GLN A 176 -4.84 5.47 -4.24
N VAL A 177 -6.07 5.20 -4.71
CA VAL A 177 -6.81 3.97 -4.39
C VAL A 177 -6.16 2.75 -5.05
N HIS A 178 -5.80 2.84 -6.34
CA HIS A 178 -5.07 1.78 -7.05
C HIS A 178 -3.66 1.57 -6.50
N ALA A 179 -3.01 2.63 -6.03
CA ALA A 179 -1.75 2.54 -5.29
C ALA A 179 -1.93 1.92 -3.90
N GLY A 180 -3.16 1.76 -3.39
CA GLY A 180 -3.43 1.30 -2.03
C GLY A 180 -2.93 2.24 -0.94
N TYR A 181 -2.65 3.50 -1.28
CA TYR A 181 -2.06 4.48 -0.38
C TYR A 181 -3.14 5.21 0.42
N ILE A 182 -3.61 4.59 1.51
CA ILE A 182 -4.70 5.11 2.35
C ILE A 182 -4.45 6.52 2.89
N ARG A 183 -3.20 6.86 3.25
CA ARG A 183 -2.88 8.24 3.68
C ARG A 183 -3.02 9.24 2.53
N GLY A 184 -2.65 8.85 1.30
CA GLY A 184 -2.86 9.66 0.09
C GLY A 184 -4.35 9.82 -0.22
N VAL A 185 -5.13 8.75 -0.11
CA VAL A 185 -6.60 8.78 -0.20
C VAL A 185 -7.16 9.79 0.79
N HIS A 186 -6.79 9.71 2.07
CA HIS A 186 -7.27 10.66 3.09
C HIS A 186 -6.87 12.10 2.76
N LYS A 187 -5.62 12.33 2.33
CA LYS A 187 -5.15 13.67 1.93
C LYS A 187 -5.96 14.24 0.77
N VAL A 188 -6.24 13.45 -0.26
CA VAL A 188 -7.03 13.89 -1.41
C VAL A 188 -8.49 14.13 -1.00
N LEU A 189 -9.06 13.27 -0.15
CA LEU A 189 -10.39 13.47 0.42
C LEU A 189 -10.50 14.75 1.26
N ASP A 190 -9.48 15.09 2.04
CA ASP A 190 -9.41 16.35 2.80
C ASP A 190 -9.29 17.57 1.88
N GLN A 191 -8.54 17.46 0.78
CA GLN A 191 -8.46 18.49 -0.24
C GLN A 191 -9.81 18.73 -0.93
N ILE A 192 -10.54 17.65 -1.27
CA ILE A 192 -11.89 17.76 -1.85
C ILE A 192 -12.83 18.45 -0.86
N ALA A 193 -12.85 18.03 0.41
CA ALA A 193 -13.72 18.63 1.42
C ALA A 193 -13.44 20.13 1.64
N ALA A 194 -12.18 20.55 1.53
CA ALA A 194 -11.77 21.94 1.67
C ALA A 194 -12.07 22.79 0.42
N ALA A 195 -11.86 22.25 -0.78
CA ALA A 195 -12.01 22.98 -2.03
C ALA A 195 -13.45 22.98 -2.56
N GLU A 196 -14.20 21.89 -2.32
CA GLU A 196 -15.53 21.66 -2.87
C GLU A 196 -16.50 21.17 -1.77
N PRO A 197 -16.96 22.04 -0.86
CA PRO A 197 -17.83 21.65 0.26
C PRO A 197 -19.14 20.96 -0.17
N GLN A 198 -19.62 21.24 -1.38
CA GLN A 198 -20.78 20.58 -1.97
C GLN A 198 -20.59 19.06 -2.18
N CYS A 199 -19.34 18.59 -2.27
CA CYS A 199 -18.99 17.19 -2.46
C CYS A 199 -18.85 16.42 -1.14
N GLU A 200 -19.17 17.04 0.01
CA GLU A 200 -19.04 16.42 1.34
C GLU A 200 -19.70 15.02 1.45
N PRO A 201 -20.92 14.76 0.91
CA PRO A 201 -21.51 13.41 0.99
C PRO A 201 -20.69 12.35 0.24
N PHE A 202 -20.08 12.72 -0.89
CA PHE A 202 -19.16 11.84 -1.64
C PHE A 202 -17.90 11.56 -0.81
N VAL A 203 -17.30 12.59 -0.22
CA VAL A 203 -16.11 12.46 0.63
C VAL A 203 -16.39 11.58 1.84
N GLN A 204 -17.50 11.76 2.54
CA GLN A 204 -17.87 10.95 3.70
C GLN A 204 -18.03 9.47 3.36
N ARG A 205 -18.67 9.16 2.22
CA ARG A 205 -18.81 7.78 1.74
C ARG A 205 -17.44 7.12 1.51
N LEU A 206 -16.53 7.80 0.83
CA LEU A 206 -15.16 7.30 0.59
C LEU A 206 -14.32 7.21 1.86
N ARG A 207 -14.47 8.16 2.81
CA ARG A 207 -13.81 8.08 4.13
C ARG A 207 -14.27 6.86 4.93
N ALA A 208 -15.56 6.53 4.89
CA ALA A 208 -16.11 5.35 5.57
C ALA A 208 -15.52 4.05 4.98
N MET A 209 -15.43 3.95 3.66
CA MET A 209 -14.81 2.81 2.96
C MET A 209 -13.31 2.71 3.25
N ALA A 210 -12.58 3.84 3.24
CA ALA A 210 -11.16 3.89 3.58
C ALA A 210 -10.90 3.42 5.02
N LYS A 211 -11.75 3.82 5.98
CA LYS A 211 -11.67 3.35 7.39
C LYS A 211 -11.89 1.84 7.53
N GLN A 212 -12.68 1.25 6.64
CA GLN A 212 -12.96 -0.19 6.59
C GLN A 212 -12.03 -0.96 5.62
N PHE A 213 -11.01 -0.30 5.06
CA PHE A 213 -10.08 -0.86 4.08
C PHE A 213 -10.77 -1.46 2.83
N GLN A 214 -11.92 -0.92 2.43
CA GLN A 214 -12.72 -1.40 1.29
C GLN A 214 -12.26 -0.79 -0.04
N LEU A 215 -11.00 -1.04 -0.42
CA LEU A 215 -10.37 -0.44 -1.61
C LEU A 215 -11.08 -0.82 -2.92
N ASP A 216 -11.51 -2.07 -3.07
CA ASP A 216 -12.23 -2.52 -4.27
C ASP A 216 -13.57 -1.79 -4.43
N ALA A 217 -14.28 -1.57 -3.32
CA ALA A 217 -15.53 -0.81 -3.31
C ALA A 217 -15.30 0.67 -3.63
N MET A 218 -14.18 1.25 -3.17
CA MET A 218 -13.80 2.61 -3.52
C MET A 218 -13.50 2.75 -5.02
N ALA A 219 -12.76 1.81 -5.59
CA ALA A 219 -12.44 1.81 -7.02
C ALA A 219 -13.72 1.74 -7.88
N GLU A 220 -14.72 0.96 -7.47
CA GLU A 220 -16.01 0.90 -8.16
C GLU A 220 -16.74 2.25 -8.11
N VAL A 221 -16.81 2.87 -6.93
CA VAL A 221 -17.43 4.20 -6.76
C VAL A 221 -16.72 5.27 -7.59
N LEU A 222 -15.39 5.21 -7.67
CA LEU A 222 -14.59 6.15 -8.47
C LEU A 222 -14.79 5.94 -9.96
N ARG A 223 -14.86 4.69 -10.43
CA ARG A 223 -15.16 4.36 -11.83
C ARG A 223 -16.53 4.91 -12.25
N GLU A 224 -17.56 4.71 -11.42
CA GLU A 224 -18.89 5.27 -11.66
C GLU A 224 -18.88 6.81 -11.68
N ALA A 225 -18.15 7.44 -10.76
CA ALA A 225 -18.03 8.89 -10.69
C ALA A 225 -17.32 9.49 -11.91
N LEU A 226 -16.23 8.87 -12.36
CA LEU A 226 -15.49 9.25 -13.56
C LEU A 226 -16.36 9.11 -14.81
N ALA A 227 -17.05 7.98 -14.98
CA ALA A 227 -17.95 7.76 -16.11
C ALA A 227 -19.08 8.81 -16.17
N ARG A 228 -19.62 9.23 -15.01
CA ARG A 228 -20.63 10.30 -14.94
C ARG A 228 -20.07 11.67 -15.34
N ARG A 229 -18.85 12.00 -14.90
CA ARG A 229 -18.18 13.26 -15.25
C ARG A 229 -17.74 13.31 -16.72
N GLU A 230 -17.31 12.19 -17.28
CA GLU A 230 -16.93 12.09 -18.70
C GLU A 230 -18.16 12.11 -19.64
N GLY A 231 -19.33 11.71 -19.13
CA GLY A 231 -20.62 11.79 -19.85
C GLY A 231 -21.36 13.12 -19.73
N GLU A 232 -20.94 14.02 -18.83
CA GLU A 232 -21.51 15.37 -18.72
C GLU A 232 -20.85 16.31 -19.76
N PRO A 233 -21.62 16.99 -20.63
CA PRO A 233 -21.04 18.01 -21.50
C PRO A 233 -20.48 19.14 -20.62
N ALA A 234 -19.22 19.52 -20.86
CA ALA A 234 -18.53 20.58 -20.14
C ALA A 234 -19.41 21.85 -20.09
N ALA A 235 -19.93 22.15 -18.90
CA ALA A 235 -20.71 23.35 -18.68
C ALA A 235 -19.79 24.58 -18.84
N GLY A 236 -19.98 25.33 -19.93
CA GLY A 236 -19.65 26.74 -19.99
C GLY A 236 -18.35 27.12 -20.72
N VAL A 237 -18.28 26.87 -22.03
CA VAL A 237 -17.64 27.84 -22.93
C VAL A 237 -18.77 28.62 -23.61
N PRO A 238 -18.99 29.91 -23.27
CA PRO A 238 -19.96 30.70 -24.03
C PRO A 238 -19.47 30.82 -25.49
N PRO A 239 -20.37 30.72 -26.48
CA PRO A 239 -19.99 30.89 -27.87
C PRO A 239 -19.42 32.30 -28.07
N VAL A 240 -18.21 32.38 -28.61
CA VAL A 240 -17.62 33.62 -29.12
C VAL A 240 -18.58 34.17 -30.18
N GLN A 241 -19.28 35.25 -29.84
CA GLN A 241 -20.04 36.02 -30.82
C GLN A 241 -19.04 36.69 -31.76
N ALA A 242 -19.03 36.24 -33.02
CA ALA A 242 -18.33 36.90 -34.09
C ALA A 242 -18.90 38.32 -34.26
N GLN A 243 -18.07 39.32 -33.98
CA GLN A 243 -18.36 40.71 -34.34
C GLN A 243 -18.28 40.83 -35.86
N SER A 244 -19.44 41.05 -36.50
CA SER A 244 -19.51 41.57 -37.86
C SER A 244 -19.13 43.05 -37.83
N GLY A 245 -17.90 43.36 -38.21
CA GLY A 245 -17.46 44.72 -38.51
C GLY A 245 -18.14 45.23 -39.78
N SER A 246 -18.58 46.49 -39.73
CA SER A 246 -19.10 47.29 -40.85
C SER A 246 -18.06 47.54 -41.93
#